data_AF-A0A519CMA0-F1
#
_entry.id   AF-A0A519CMA0-F1
#
_cell.length_a   1.000
_cell.length_b   1.000
_cell.length_c   1.000
_cell.angle_alpha   90.00
_cell.angle_beta   90.00
_cell.angle_gamma   90.00
#
_symmetry.space_group_name_H-M   'P 1'
#
loop_
_entity.id
_entity.type
_entity.pdbx_description
1 polymer ?
#
loop_
_entity_poly.entity_id
_entity_poly.type
_entity_poly.pdbx_seq_one_letter_code
_entity_poly.pdbx_strand_id
1 'polypeptide(L)'
;MGRDESGQSRPRDSVFTTVTWDGLCHFADFQTHLNRLTNHAERLRLMLPENLESEIKRAFDKIQSLQNGELNQPMGLVKIVIDCNSQSTVQLSARPITLRDEEIEAITVPAPRWNRKITGTKHGDWAPYHQARVKADSEGSDLALLVHEFSIIDGDRASPILLDEDGVVWYSNSEQGGLF
;
A
#
# COMPACT_ATOMS: atom_id res chain seq x y z
N MET A 1 16.91 -1.63 14.29
CA MET A 1 15.98 -1.71 15.43
C MET A 1 14.65 -1.12 15.00
N GLY A 2 13.75 -1.97 14.51
CA GLY A 2 12.40 -1.56 14.13
C GLY A 2 11.61 -1.24 15.40
N ARG A 3 10.89 -0.11 15.40
CA ARG A 3 9.90 0.14 16.44
C ARG A 3 8.83 -0.94 16.32
N ASP A 4 8.46 -1.48 17.46
CA ASP A 4 7.35 -2.39 17.66
C ASP A 4 6.06 -1.76 17.11
N GLU A 5 5.61 -2.19 15.93
CA GLU A 5 4.32 -1.83 15.32
C GLU A 5 3.19 -2.70 15.93
N SER A 6 3.18 -2.84 17.26
CA SER A 6 2.21 -3.65 18.02
C SER A 6 0.95 -2.87 18.43
N GLY A 7 0.72 -1.70 17.83
CA GLY A 7 -0.59 -1.05 17.84
C GLY A 7 -1.43 -1.58 16.67
N GLN A 8 -2.24 -2.61 16.91
CA GLN A 8 -3.11 -3.18 15.87
C GLN A 8 -4.19 -2.15 15.48
N SER A 9 -3.90 -1.34 14.47
CA SER A 9 -4.85 -0.38 13.88
C SER A 9 -6.02 -1.15 13.29
N ARG A 10 -7.25 -0.70 13.53
CA ARG A 10 -8.45 -1.30 12.95
C ARG A 10 -8.64 -0.78 11.52
N PRO A 11 -9.43 -1.48 10.68
CA PRO A 11 -9.69 -1.03 9.32
C PRO A 11 -10.32 0.36 9.21
N ARG A 12 -11.04 0.82 10.25
CA ARG A 12 -11.73 2.12 10.26
C ARG A 12 -11.02 3.17 11.09
N ASP A 13 -9.73 2.98 11.36
CA ASP A 13 -8.93 4.01 12.04
C ASP A 13 -8.18 4.86 11.03
N SER A 14 -7.72 4.25 9.92
CA SER A 14 -6.92 4.94 8.91
C SER A 14 -7.03 4.33 7.52
N VAL A 15 -6.69 5.16 6.52
CA VAL A 15 -6.42 4.74 5.13
C VAL A 15 -4.99 5.10 4.76
N PHE A 16 -4.41 4.40 3.79
CA PHE A 16 -3.07 4.73 3.32
C PHE A 16 -2.88 4.53 1.81
N THR A 17 -1.89 5.24 1.26
CA THR A 17 -1.27 4.96 -0.04
C THR A 17 0.23 4.90 0.12
N THR A 18 0.88 4.26 -0.85
CA THR A 18 2.32 4.42 -1.07
C THR A 18 2.49 4.93 -2.49
N VAL A 19 3.19 6.05 -2.63
CA VAL A 19 3.40 6.75 -3.90
C VAL A 19 4.87 6.70 -4.27
N THR A 20 5.17 6.58 -5.56
CA THR A 20 6.54 6.72 -6.06
C THR A 20 6.93 8.19 -6.07
N TRP A 21 8.17 8.47 -5.70
CA TRP A 21 8.71 9.82 -5.52
C TRP A 21 10.11 9.94 -6.15
N ASP A 22 10.40 11.11 -6.72
CA ASP A 22 11.67 11.41 -7.38
C ASP A 22 12.86 11.68 -6.44
N GLY A 23 12.64 11.61 -5.13
CA GLY A 23 13.65 11.97 -4.13
C GLY A 23 13.80 13.48 -3.90
N LEU A 24 13.06 14.31 -4.66
CA LEU A 24 13.04 15.76 -4.58
C LEU A 24 11.64 16.26 -4.20
N CYS A 25 10.74 16.46 -5.17
CA CYS A 25 9.44 17.11 -4.96
C CYS A 25 8.26 16.58 -5.79
N HIS A 26 8.43 15.54 -6.61
CA HIS A 26 7.36 15.04 -7.47
C HIS A 26 6.89 13.63 -7.10
N PHE A 27 5.57 13.49 -6.96
CA PHE A 27 4.93 12.19 -6.84
C PHE A 27 4.44 11.70 -8.20
N ALA A 28 4.66 10.42 -8.49
CA ALA A 28 3.99 9.77 -9.59
C ALA A 28 2.50 9.61 -9.28
N ASP A 29 1.65 9.86 -10.27
CA ASP A 29 0.20 9.60 -10.24
C ASP A 29 -0.53 10.12 -9.00
N PHE A 30 -0.12 11.29 -8.50
CA PHE A 30 -0.61 11.82 -7.22
C PHE A 30 -2.14 11.91 -7.15
N GLN A 31 -2.79 12.33 -8.23
CA GLN A 31 -4.25 12.43 -8.29
C GLN A 31 -4.92 11.05 -8.14
N THR A 32 -4.36 10.00 -8.75
CA THR A 32 -4.85 8.62 -8.62
C THR A 32 -4.76 8.16 -7.17
N HIS A 33 -3.67 8.50 -6.49
CA HIS A 33 -3.48 8.20 -5.07
C HIS A 33 -4.44 8.97 -4.15
N LEU A 34 -4.74 10.24 -4.45
CA LEU A 34 -5.77 11.01 -3.74
C LEU A 34 -7.16 10.38 -3.93
N ASN A 35 -7.53 10.03 -5.16
CA ASN A 35 -8.79 9.36 -5.45
C ASN A 35 -8.91 8.04 -4.68
N ARG A 36 -7.81 7.26 -4.60
CA ARG A 36 -7.78 6.01 -3.83
C ARG A 36 -8.03 6.24 -2.34
N LEU A 37 -7.35 7.22 -1.74
CA LEU A 37 -7.56 7.59 -0.34
C LEU A 37 -9.03 7.98 -0.09
N THR A 38 -9.60 8.84 -0.93
CA THR A 38 -11.00 9.28 -0.82
C THR A 38 -11.97 8.11 -0.95
N ASN A 39 -11.86 7.31 -2.01
CA ASN A 39 -12.74 6.17 -2.25
C ASN A 39 -12.70 5.14 -1.12
N HIS A 40 -11.50 4.84 -0.60
CA HIS A 40 -11.37 3.92 0.52
C HIS A 40 -11.91 4.50 1.83
N ALA A 41 -11.66 5.78 2.10
CA ALA A 41 -12.20 6.45 3.27
C ALA A 41 -13.73 6.46 3.27
N GLU A 42 -14.36 6.77 2.13
CA GLU A 42 -15.82 6.74 1.97
C GLU A 42 -16.38 5.34 2.27
N ARG A 43 -15.78 4.29 1.69
CA ARG A 43 -16.19 2.88 1.93
C ARG A 43 -16.07 2.52 3.42
N LEU A 44 -15.05 3.03 4.09
CA LEU A 44 -14.77 2.82 5.51
C LEU A 44 -15.54 3.76 6.45
N ARG A 45 -16.23 4.76 5.90
CA ARG A 45 -16.94 5.83 6.63
C ARG A 45 -16.00 6.69 7.48
N LEU A 46 -14.82 6.95 6.94
CA LEU A 46 -13.83 7.87 7.49
C LEU A 46 -14.06 9.26 6.91
N MET A 47 -13.91 10.29 7.75
CA MET A 47 -13.99 11.68 7.32
C MET A 47 -12.58 12.19 7.05
N LEU A 48 -12.27 12.49 5.79
CA LEU A 48 -11.00 13.09 5.41
C LEU A 48 -11.06 14.61 5.58
N PRO A 49 -9.92 15.28 5.84
CA PRO A 49 -9.84 16.75 5.83
C PRO A 49 -10.27 17.33 4.49
N GLU A 50 -11.06 18.41 4.47
CA GLU A 50 -11.49 19.08 3.23
C GLU A 50 -10.30 19.59 2.40
N ASN A 51 -9.21 19.96 3.08
CA ASN A 51 -7.95 20.45 2.53
C ASN A 51 -6.88 19.36 2.41
N LEU A 52 -7.26 18.08 2.31
CA LEU A 52 -6.37 16.91 2.32
C LEU A 52 -5.11 17.07 1.45
N GLU A 53 -5.27 17.49 0.21
CA GLU A 53 -4.14 17.67 -0.72
C GLU A 53 -3.11 18.69 -0.19
N SER A 54 -3.59 19.80 0.37
CA SER A 54 -2.74 20.84 0.94
C SER A 54 -2.04 20.35 2.22
N GLU A 55 -2.71 19.52 3.03
CA GLU A 55 -2.09 18.92 4.21
C GLU A 55 -1.00 17.91 3.85
N ILE A 56 -1.22 17.08 2.83
CA ILE A 56 -0.21 16.16 2.32
C ILE A 56 1.00 16.93 1.80
N LYS A 57 0.80 17.98 0.98
CA LYS A 57 1.89 18.83 0.47
C LYS A 57 2.70 19.46 1.62
N ARG A 58 2.03 20.00 2.64
CA ARG A 58 2.70 20.58 3.82
C ARG A 58 3.44 19.54 4.66
N ALA A 59 2.89 18.34 4.80
CA ALA A 59 3.56 17.24 5.49
C ALA A 59 4.80 16.78 4.71
N PHE A 60 4.73 16.84 3.38
CA PHE A 60 5.82 16.47 2.50
C PHE A 60 7.02 17.43 2.57
N ASP A 61 6.81 18.73 2.81
CA ASP A 61 7.90 19.70 3.04
C ASP A 61 8.83 19.32 4.20
N LYS A 62 8.37 18.42 5.10
CA LYS A 62 9.14 17.91 6.24
C LYS A 62 9.93 16.64 5.92
N ILE A 63 9.70 16.02 4.75
CA ILE A 63 10.46 14.84 4.32
C ILE A 63 11.82 15.28 3.84
N GLN A 64 12.86 14.62 4.34
CA GLN A 64 14.22 14.83 3.86
C GLN A 64 14.37 14.26 2.44
N SER A 65 14.81 15.10 1.50
CA SER A 65 15.18 14.69 0.14
C SER A 65 16.20 13.56 0.14
N LEU A 66 16.06 12.61 -0.78
CA LEU A 66 17.08 11.58 -1.00
C LEU A 66 18.24 12.22 -1.77
N GLN A 67 19.48 11.98 -1.30
CA GLN A 67 20.67 12.43 -2.03
C GLN A 67 20.71 11.77 -3.41
N ASN A 68 21.06 12.54 -4.44
CA ASN A 68 21.10 12.12 -5.85
C ASN A 68 19.73 11.86 -6.51
N GLY A 69 18.65 12.46 -6.02
CA GLY A 69 17.39 12.48 -6.76
C GLY A 69 17.54 13.18 -8.12
N GLU A 70 17.11 12.53 -9.20
CA GLU A 70 16.95 13.16 -10.52
C GLU A 70 15.47 13.47 -10.76
N LEU A 71 15.18 14.64 -11.35
CA LEU A 71 13.81 15.06 -11.64
C LEU A 71 13.08 13.98 -12.44
N ASN A 72 11.89 13.59 -11.96
CA ASN A 72 11.03 12.59 -12.58
C ASN A 72 11.65 11.17 -12.70
N GLN A 73 12.69 10.85 -11.92
CA GLN A 73 13.23 9.48 -11.85
C GLN A 73 12.83 8.81 -10.53
N PRO A 74 12.28 7.58 -10.54
CA PRO A 74 11.80 6.93 -9.33
C PRO A 74 12.96 6.57 -8.39
N MET A 75 13.08 7.29 -7.30
CA MET A 75 14.17 7.13 -6.31
C MET A 75 13.67 6.64 -4.96
N GLY A 76 12.42 6.93 -4.64
CA GLY A 76 11.83 6.63 -3.35
C GLY A 76 10.36 6.26 -3.41
N LEU A 77 9.88 5.78 -2.27
CA LEU A 77 8.49 5.54 -1.97
C LEU A 77 8.11 6.39 -0.76
N VAL A 78 6.97 7.05 -0.83
CA VAL A 78 6.38 7.77 0.31
C VAL A 78 5.07 7.10 0.68
N LYS A 79 4.99 6.54 1.90
CA LYS A 79 3.75 6.06 2.49
C LYS A 79 3.03 7.24 3.12
N ILE A 80 1.84 7.54 2.62
CA ILE A 80 0.91 8.55 3.17
C ILE A 80 -0.17 7.79 3.94
N VAL A 81 -0.30 8.06 5.23
CA VAL A 81 -1.34 7.52 6.10
C VAL A 81 -2.23 8.67 6.55
N ILE A 82 -3.54 8.49 6.42
CA ILE A 82 -4.55 9.39 6.98
C ILE A 82 -5.20 8.67 8.16
N ASP A 83 -4.87 9.10 9.37
CA ASP A 83 -5.37 8.56 10.63
C ASP A 83 -6.39 9.52 11.23
N CYS A 84 -7.67 9.17 11.15
CA CYS A 84 -8.77 10.02 11.59
C CYS A 84 -8.93 10.05 13.12
N ASN A 85 -8.19 9.21 13.86
CA ASN A 85 -8.22 9.16 15.32
C ASN A 85 -7.01 9.90 15.94
N SER A 86 -6.05 10.34 15.13
CA SER A 86 -4.84 11.01 15.59
C SER A 86 -5.01 12.53 15.63
N GLN A 87 -4.25 13.19 16.51
CA GLN A 87 -4.10 14.65 16.48
C GLN A 87 -3.38 15.13 15.21
N SER A 88 -2.49 14.30 14.66
CA SER A 88 -1.83 14.54 13.37
C SER A 88 -2.45 13.61 12.34
N THR A 89 -3.52 14.11 11.70
CA THR A 89 -4.33 13.35 10.75
C THR A 89 -3.51 12.82 9.58
N VAL A 90 -2.54 13.58 9.07
CA VAL A 90 -1.69 13.19 7.94
C VAL A 90 -0.30 12.82 8.42
N GLN A 91 0.15 11.60 8.08
CA GLN A 91 1.47 11.07 8.45
C GLN A 91 2.18 10.53 7.21
N LEU A 92 3.39 11.01 6.95
CA LEU A 92 4.20 10.58 5.82
C LEU A 92 5.47 9.89 6.30
N SER A 93 5.87 8.82 5.61
CA SER A 93 7.16 8.16 5.81
C SER A 93 7.78 7.83 4.45
N ALA A 94 9.04 8.20 4.26
CA ALA A 94 9.77 7.98 3.02
C ALA A 94 10.83 6.89 3.17
N ARG A 95 11.07 6.15 2.09
CA ARG A 95 12.18 5.19 1.98
C ARG A 95 12.69 5.12 0.53
N PRO A 96 13.96 4.75 0.30
CA PRO A 96 14.43 4.43 -1.05
C PRO A 96 13.60 3.30 -1.68
N ILE A 97 13.44 3.33 -3.00
CA ILE A 97 12.86 2.22 -3.76
C ILE A 97 13.95 1.20 -4.10
N THR A 98 13.58 -0.07 -4.18
CA THR A 98 14.44 -1.13 -4.69
C THR A 98 13.72 -1.77 -5.85
N LEU A 99 14.36 -1.81 -7.02
CA LEU A 99 13.87 -2.51 -8.20
C LEU A 99 14.58 -3.85 -8.27
N ARG A 100 13.82 -4.91 -8.54
CA ARG A 100 14.31 -6.28 -8.74
C ARG A 100 13.93 -6.67 -10.16
N ASP A 101 14.92 -7.00 -10.98
CA ASP A 101 14.74 -7.54 -12.33
C ASP A 101 15.23 -8.98 -12.32
N GLU A 102 14.49 -9.82 -11.62
CA GLU A 102 14.84 -11.23 -11.40
C GLU A 102 13.58 -12.06 -11.22
N GLU A 103 13.71 -13.37 -11.43
CA GLU A 103 12.68 -14.33 -11.10
C GLU A 103 12.40 -14.31 -9.60
N ILE A 104 11.13 -14.41 -9.23
CA ILE A 104 10.69 -14.28 -7.85
C ILE A 104 9.99 -15.56 -7.43
N GLU A 105 10.41 -16.14 -6.32
CA GLU A 105 9.77 -17.32 -5.73
C GLU A 105 8.70 -16.89 -4.74
N ALA A 106 7.56 -17.58 -4.78
CA ALA A 106 6.40 -17.23 -3.96
C ALA A 106 5.86 -18.44 -3.20
N ILE A 107 5.47 -18.23 -1.95
CA ILE A 107 4.62 -19.16 -1.21
C ILE A 107 3.16 -18.72 -1.29
N THR A 108 2.24 -19.64 -1.00
CA THR A 108 0.82 -19.29 -0.86
C THR A 108 0.42 -19.26 0.61
N VAL A 109 -0.37 -18.26 0.99
CA VAL A 109 -0.95 -18.14 2.33
C VAL A 109 -2.43 -17.76 2.22
N PRO A 110 -3.27 -18.08 3.23
CA PRO A 110 -4.67 -17.68 3.21
C PRO A 110 -4.83 -16.14 3.18
N ALA A 111 -5.69 -15.64 2.30
CA ALA A 111 -5.99 -14.22 2.24
C ALA A 111 -6.78 -13.77 3.49
N PRO A 112 -6.43 -12.60 4.09
CA PRO A 112 -7.21 -12.04 5.18
C PRO A 112 -8.63 -11.68 4.71
N ARG A 113 -9.61 -11.84 5.60
CA ARG A 113 -11.02 -11.62 5.28
C ARG A 113 -11.62 -10.56 6.19
N TRP A 114 -12.27 -9.59 5.55
CA TRP A 114 -13.11 -8.62 6.22
C TRP A 114 -14.53 -8.66 5.63
N ASN A 115 -15.43 -7.88 6.21
CA ASN A 115 -16.74 -7.68 5.58
C ASN A 115 -16.61 -6.90 4.26
N ARG A 116 -17.61 -7.00 3.40
CA ARG A 116 -17.64 -6.41 2.04
C ARG A 116 -17.33 -4.90 1.98
N LYS A 117 -17.58 -4.15 3.07
CA LYS A 117 -17.30 -2.70 3.11
C LYS A 117 -15.81 -2.40 3.32
N ILE A 118 -15.06 -3.36 3.85
CA ILE A 118 -13.65 -3.24 4.20
C ILE A 118 -12.76 -3.97 3.18
N THR A 119 -13.17 -5.15 2.72
CA THR A 119 -12.43 -5.95 1.73
C THR A 119 -12.08 -5.13 0.49
N GLY A 120 -10.82 -5.17 0.06
CA GLY A 120 -10.35 -4.39 -1.10
C GLY A 120 -10.21 -2.89 -0.81
N THR A 121 -9.96 -2.50 0.44
CA THR A 121 -9.58 -1.13 0.79
C THR A 121 -8.21 -1.12 1.46
N LYS A 122 -7.42 -0.11 1.14
CA LYS A 122 -6.07 0.07 1.71
C LYS A 122 -6.13 0.78 3.07
N HIS A 123 -6.38 0.00 4.12
CA HIS A 123 -6.67 0.48 5.48
C HIS A 123 -5.60 0.15 6.52
N GLY A 124 -5.72 0.71 7.72
CA GLY A 124 -4.77 0.56 8.83
C GLY A 124 -4.55 -0.86 9.36
N ASP A 125 -5.50 -1.79 9.21
CA ASP A 125 -5.32 -3.20 9.61
C ASP A 125 -4.51 -4.01 8.58
N TRP A 126 -3.25 -3.64 8.37
CA TRP A 126 -2.34 -4.27 7.40
C TRP A 126 -1.46 -5.36 8.03
N ALA A 127 -1.62 -5.63 9.34
CA ALA A 127 -0.87 -6.65 10.06
C ALA A 127 -0.93 -8.06 9.38
N PRO A 128 -2.05 -8.51 8.78
CA PRO A 128 -2.06 -9.78 8.07
C PRO A 128 -1.11 -9.82 6.85
N TYR A 129 -0.98 -8.71 6.12
CA TYR A 129 -0.04 -8.59 5.00
C TYR A 129 1.41 -8.63 5.49
N HIS A 130 1.70 -7.97 6.63
CA HIS A 130 3.02 -8.08 7.27
C HIS A 130 3.34 -9.52 7.69
N GLN A 131 2.38 -10.22 8.28
CA GLN A 131 2.55 -11.62 8.70
C GLN A 131 2.78 -12.53 7.49
N ALA A 132 2.07 -12.32 6.39
CA ALA A 132 2.28 -13.03 5.13
C ALA A 132 3.72 -12.84 4.62
N ARG A 133 4.23 -11.60 4.66
CA ARG A 133 5.64 -11.30 4.33
C ARG A 133 6.63 -12.04 5.23
N VAL A 134 6.46 -11.91 6.55
CA VAL A 134 7.34 -12.58 7.54
C VAL A 134 7.34 -14.09 7.32
N LYS A 135 6.19 -14.65 6.95
CA LYS A 135 6.07 -16.07 6.62
C LYS A 135 6.86 -16.44 5.37
N ALA A 136 6.74 -15.68 4.28
CA ALA A 136 7.55 -15.89 3.07
C ALA A 136 9.06 -15.82 3.37
N ASP A 137 9.49 -14.76 4.06
CA ASP A 137 10.88 -14.58 4.46
C ASP A 137 11.39 -15.78 5.29
N SER A 138 10.57 -16.32 6.20
CA SER A 138 10.92 -17.48 7.04
C SER A 138 11.02 -18.81 6.27
N GLU A 139 10.37 -18.90 5.11
CA GLU A 139 10.41 -20.06 4.23
C GLU A 139 11.47 -19.93 3.12
N GLY A 140 12.26 -18.84 3.14
CA GLY A 140 13.28 -18.58 2.12
C GLY A 140 12.71 -18.12 0.78
N SER A 141 11.45 -17.67 0.76
CA SER A 141 10.75 -17.21 -0.42
C SER A 141 10.69 -15.68 -0.45
N ASP A 142 10.57 -15.10 -1.64
CA ASP A 142 10.59 -13.66 -1.82
C ASP A 142 9.25 -12.99 -1.53
N LEU A 143 8.14 -13.67 -1.71
CA LEU A 143 6.81 -13.09 -1.53
C LEU A 143 5.78 -14.11 -1.08
N ALA A 144 4.67 -13.61 -0.54
CA ALA A 144 3.50 -14.43 -0.27
C ALA A 144 2.34 -14.02 -1.18
N LEU A 145 1.78 -14.99 -1.89
CA LEU A 145 0.52 -14.86 -2.62
C LEU A 145 -0.64 -15.16 -1.68
N LEU A 146 -1.59 -14.25 -1.61
CA LEU A 146 -2.79 -14.35 -0.78
C LEU A 146 -3.86 -15.10 -1.57
N VAL A 147 -4.28 -16.26 -1.07
CA VAL A 147 -5.20 -17.17 -1.75
C VAL A 147 -6.53 -17.29 -1.00
N HIS A 148 -7.64 -17.26 -1.73
CA HIS A 148 -8.97 -17.55 -1.22
C HIS A 148 -9.77 -18.34 -2.26
N GLU A 149 -10.43 -19.42 -1.83
CA GLU A 149 -11.25 -20.28 -2.72
C GLU A 149 -10.52 -20.66 -4.02
N PHE A 150 -9.27 -21.14 -3.88
CA PHE A 150 -8.39 -21.53 -4.99
C PHE A 150 -8.04 -20.42 -5.98
N SER A 151 -8.29 -19.15 -5.62
CA SER A 151 -8.00 -17.97 -6.43
C SER A 151 -6.92 -17.11 -5.78
N ILE A 152 -5.97 -16.60 -6.57
CA ILE A 152 -5.01 -15.59 -6.11
C ILE A 152 -5.74 -14.25 -6.00
N ILE A 153 -5.66 -13.62 -4.83
CA ILE A 153 -6.38 -12.40 -4.50
C ILE A 153 -5.47 -11.18 -4.54
N ASP A 154 -4.27 -11.29 -3.96
CA ASP A 154 -3.27 -10.22 -3.91
C ASP A 154 -1.92 -10.82 -3.50
N GLY A 155 -0.89 -10.00 -3.36
CA GLY A 155 0.36 -10.34 -2.69
C GLY A 155 0.54 -9.57 -1.39
N ASP A 156 1.51 -9.97 -0.58
CA ASP A 156 1.88 -9.28 0.67
C ASP A 156 2.28 -7.80 0.46
N ARG A 157 2.91 -7.48 -0.66
CA ARG A 157 3.42 -6.13 -0.98
C ARG A 157 3.28 -5.70 -2.44
N ALA A 158 2.66 -6.52 -3.29
CA ALA A 158 2.43 -6.25 -4.70
C ALA A 158 1.15 -6.94 -5.17
N SER A 159 0.47 -6.37 -6.16
CA SER A 159 -0.72 -6.98 -6.75
C SER A 159 -0.36 -7.79 -7.99
N PRO A 160 -0.60 -9.13 -7.98
CA PRO A 160 -0.26 -9.99 -9.10
C PRO A 160 -1.07 -9.62 -10.34
N ILE A 161 -0.40 -9.72 -11.49
CA ILE A 161 -1.01 -9.63 -12.81
C ILE A 161 -0.62 -10.92 -13.55
N LEU A 162 -1.61 -11.63 -14.08
CA LEU A 162 -1.38 -12.83 -14.88
C LEU A 162 -1.55 -12.47 -16.35
N LEU A 163 -0.50 -12.68 -17.14
CA LEU A 163 -0.55 -12.57 -18.60
C LEU A 163 -0.76 -13.97 -19.18
N ASP A 164 -1.87 -14.15 -19.88
CA ASP A 164 -2.23 -15.41 -20.54
C ASP A 164 -1.54 -15.52 -21.92
N GLU A 165 -1.49 -16.73 -22.48
CA GLU A 165 -0.81 -17.03 -23.75
C GLU A 165 -1.40 -16.27 -24.94
N ASP A 166 -2.67 -15.88 -24.86
CA ASP A 166 -3.38 -15.09 -25.87
C ASP A 166 -3.21 -13.56 -25.69
N GLY A 167 -2.45 -13.14 -24.69
CA GLY A 167 -2.19 -11.74 -24.37
C GLY A 167 -3.24 -11.10 -23.45
N VAL A 168 -4.22 -11.85 -22.95
CA VAL A 168 -5.19 -11.35 -21.96
C VAL A 168 -4.50 -11.17 -20.61
N VAL A 169 -4.81 -10.04 -19.96
CA VAL A 169 -4.26 -9.66 -18.66
C VAL A 169 -5.33 -9.79 -17.58
N TRP A 170 -5.06 -10.63 -16.58
CA TRP A 170 -5.94 -10.88 -15.45
C TRP A 170 -5.40 -10.26 -14.17
N TYR A 171 -6.30 -9.67 -13.38
CA TYR A 171 -6.02 -9.17 -12.03
C TYR A 171 -7.26 -9.32 -11.16
N SER A 172 -7.06 -9.41 -9.85
CA SER A 172 -8.14 -9.70 -8.91
C SER A 172 -8.99 -8.46 -8.61
N ASN A 173 -10.31 -8.63 -8.62
CA ASN A 173 -11.25 -7.54 -8.33
C ASN A 173 -11.17 -7.13 -6.84
N SER A 174 -11.25 -5.83 -6.58
CA SER A 174 -11.31 -5.26 -5.23
C SER A 174 -12.44 -5.86 -4.37
N GLU A 175 -13.57 -6.25 -4.95
CA GLU A 175 -14.66 -6.90 -4.20
C GLU A 175 -14.26 -8.27 -3.63
N GLN A 176 -13.29 -8.94 -4.24
CA GLN A 176 -12.76 -10.23 -3.79
C GLN A 176 -11.57 -10.05 -2.83
N GLY A 177 -10.92 -8.89 -2.85
CA GLY A 177 -9.87 -8.50 -1.90
C GLY A 177 -8.65 -7.83 -2.50
N GLY A 178 -8.54 -7.74 -3.83
CA GLY A 178 -7.40 -7.07 -4.48
C GLY A 178 -7.31 -5.58 -4.12
N LEU A 179 -6.08 -5.06 -3.99
CA LEU A 179 -5.82 -3.68 -3.51
C LEU A 179 -5.31 -2.70 -4.59
N PHE A 180 -5.65 -2.93 -5.86
CA PHE A 180 -5.31 -2.02 -6.98
C PHE A 180 -5.83 -0.58 -6.76
#